data_AF-W1Y3S1-F1
#
_entry.id   AF-W1Y3S1-F1
#
_cell.length_a   1.000
_cell.length_b   1.000
_cell.length_c   1.000
_cell.angle_alpha   90.00
_cell.angle_beta   90.00
_cell.angle_gamma   90.00
#
_symmetry.space_group_name_H-M   'P 1'
#
loop_
_entity.id
_entity.type
_entity.pdbx_description
1 polymer ?
#
loop_
_entity_poly.entity_id
_entity_poly.type
_entity_poly.pdbx_seq_one_letter_code
_entity_poly.pdbx_strand_id
1 'polypeptide(L)'
;IPYADNLKASKFAVQSYAALVLARQQKAPLGALREIWEHRADAASGLPLLQLGVALKTMGDATRGEEAIVLALKTPRNSDERIWLGDYGSP
;
A
#
# COMPACT_ATOMS: atom_id res chain seq x y z
N ILE A 1 -10.57 -19.13 -12.42
CA ILE A 1 -10.08 -17.91 -13.10
C ILE A 1 -9.43 -17.04 -12.02
N PRO A 2 -8.15 -16.67 -12.10
CA PRO A 2 -7.55 -15.77 -11.12
C PRO A 2 -8.29 -14.43 -11.16
N TYR A 3 -8.56 -13.83 -9.99
CA TYR A 3 -9.30 -12.56 -9.89
C TYR A 3 -8.45 -11.32 -10.24
N ALA A 4 -7.12 -11.50 -10.32
CA ALA A 4 -6.14 -10.48 -10.69
C ALA A 4 -4.88 -11.14 -11.25
N ASP A 5 -4.18 -10.43 -12.15
CA ASP A 5 -2.95 -10.92 -12.79
C ASP A 5 -1.76 -10.90 -11.81
N ASN A 6 -1.81 -10.01 -10.81
CA ASN A 6 -0.83 -9.95 -9.73
C ASN A 6 -1.52 -10.01 -8.36
N LEU A 7 -1.65 -11.23 -7.85
CA LEU A 7 -2.35 -11.51 -6.59
C LEU A 7 -1.64 -10.90 -5.36
N LYS A 8 -0.31 -10.73 -5.41
CA LYS A 8 0.46 -10.11 -4.32
C LYS A 8 0.23 -8.60 -4.28
N ALA A 9 0.33 -7.94 -5.43
CA ALA A 9 0.05 -6.50 -5.54
C ALA A 9 -1.40 -6.16 -5.18
N SER A 10 -2.35 -7.01 -5.58
CA SER A 10 -3.77 -6.85 -5.22
C SER A 10 -3.97 -6.93 -3.71
N LYS A 11 -3.37 -7.94 -3.05
CA LYS A 11 -3.42 -8.08 -1.59
C LYS A 11 -2.78 -6.90 -0.89
N PHE A 12 -1.62 -6.45 -1.36
CA PHE A 12 -0.92 -5.29 -0.81
C PHE A 12 -1.76 -4.02 -0.91
N ALA A 13 -2.44 -3.80 -2.04
CA ALA A 13 -3.35 -2.67 -2.22
C ALA A 13 -4.52 -2.69 -1.23
N VAL A 14 -5.18 -3.85 -1.08
CA VAL A 14 -6.28 -4.01 -0.12
C VAL A 14 -5.82 -3.79 1.32
N GLN A 15 -4.68 -4.38 1.70
CA GLN A 15 -4.11 -4.23 3.04
C GLN A 15 -3.72 -2.78 3.35
N SER A 16 -3.10 -2.09 2.40
CA SER A 16 -2.68 -0.69 2.55
C SER A 16 -3.87 0.25 2.69
N TYR A 17 -4.94 0.01 1.92
CA TYR A 17 -6.17 0.79 2.03
C TYR A 17 -6.88 0.54 3.37
N ALA A 18 -7.00 -0.73 3.78
CA ALA A 18 -7.57 -1.09 5.08
C ALA A 18 -6.76 -0.48 6.24
N ALA A 19 -5.43 -0.49 6.15
CA ALA A 19 -4.53 0.15 7.09
C ALA A 19 -4.81 1.65 7.23
N LEU A 20 -4.99 2.37 6.11
CA LEU A 20 -5.34 3.79 6.14
C LEU A 20 -6.71 4.04 6.80
N VAL A 21 -7.72 3.25 6.46
CA VAL A 21 -9.07 3.38 7.05
C VAL A 21 -9.05 3.11 8.55
N LEU A 22 -8.29 2.11 9.01
CA LEU A 22 -8.14 1.79 10.43
C LEU A 22 -7.29 2.81 11.18
N ALA A 23 -6.22 3.33 10.57
CA ALA A 23 -5.35 4.33 11.19
C ALA A 23 -6.07 5.66 11.43
N ARG A 24 -6.97 6.05 10.51
CA ARG A 24 -7.87 7.21 10.71
C ARG A 24 -8.74 7.08 11.96
N GLN A 25 -9.06 5.86 12.36
CA GLN A 25 -9.82 5.55 13.57
C GLN A 25 -8.94 5.22 14.78
N GLN A 26 -7.61 5.33 14.68
CA GLN A 26 -6.65 4.91 15.71
C GLN A 26 -6.80 3.42 16.12
N LYS A 27 -7.21 2.58 15.18
CA LYS A 27 -7.47 1.14 15.39
C LYS A 27 -6.50 0.23 14.64
N ALA A 28 -5.55 0.79 13.90
CA ALA A 28 -4.57 0.00 13.17
C ALA A 28 -3.44 -0.46 14.11
N PRO A 29 -3.28 -1.78 14.36
CA PRO A 29 -2.18 -2.25 15.19
C PRO A 29 -0.85 -2.02 14.48
N LEU A 30 0.09 -1.37 15.19
CA LEU A 30 1.35 -0.91 14.60
C LEU A 30 2.26 -2.07 14.15
N GLY A 31 2.15 -3.24 14.80
CA GLY A 31 2.81 -4.46 14.36
C GLY A 31 2.34 -4.95 12.99
N ALA A 32 1.04 -4.86 12.70
CA ALA A 32 0.51 -5.25 11.38
C ALA A 32 0.92 -4.28 10.28
N LEU A 33 0.98 -2.98 10.58
CA LEU A 33 1.48 -1.98 9.63
C LEU A 33 2.94 -2.21 9.26
N ARG A 34 3.77 -2.58 10.24
CA ARG A 34 5.18 -2.95 10.02
C ARG A 34 5.30 -4.23 9.20
N GLU A 35 4.46 -5.22 9.44
CA GLU A 35 4.43 -6.44 8.64
C GLU A 35 4.11 -6.14 7.17
N ILE A 36 3.08 -5.32 6.90
CA ILE A 36 2.75 -4.90 5.53
C ILE A 36 3.93 -4.14 4.91
N TRP A 37 4.64 -3.31 5.67
CA TRP A 37 5.82 -2.56 5.19
C TRP A 37 6.99 -3.45 4.75
N GLU A 38 7.20 -4.61 5.38
CA GLU A 38 8.23 -5.55 4.93
C GLU A 38 7.92 -6.11 3.53
N HIS A 39 6.63 -6.20 3.18
CA HIS A 39 6.16 -6.62 1.86
C HIS A 39 6.04 -5.48 0.83
N ARG A 40 6.62 -4.29 1.08
CA ARG A 40 6.55 -3.13 0.17
C ARG A 40 7.01 -3.40 -1.28
N ALA A 41 7.86 -4.40 -1.49
CA ALA A 41 8.31 -4.80 -2.83
C ALA A 41 7.18 -5.41 -3.70
N ASP A 42 6.09 -5.87 -3.08
CA ASP A 42 4.93 -6.38 -3.79
C ASP A 42 4.03 -5.26 -4.35
N ALA A 43 4.33 -3.99 -4.05
CA ALA A 43 3.56 -2.84 -4.53
C ALA A 43 3.81 -2.58 -6.02
N ALA A 44 2.76 -2.67 -6.84
CA ALA A 44 2.80 -2.34 -8.27
C ALA A 44 2.36 -0.89 -8.60
N SER A 45 2.14 -0.06 -7.57
CA SER A 45 1.71 1.33 -7.68
C SER A 45 2.18 2.13 -6.46
N GLY A 46 2.43 3.42 -6.63
CA GLY A 46 2.76 4.34 -5.55
C GLY A 46 1.59 4.61 -4.59
N LEU A 47 0.34 4.52 -5.04
CA LEU A 47 -0.83 4.82 -4.20
C LEU A 47 -0.91 3.96 -2.93
N PRO A 48 -0.81 2.62 -2.96
CA PRO A 48 -0.86 1.82 -1.74
C PRO A 48 0.32 2.09 -0.80
N LEU A 49 1.51 2.40 -1.33
CA LEU A 49 2.66 2.82 -0.50
C LEU A 49 2.38 4.14 0.22
N LEU A 50 1.72 5.08 -0.45
CA LEU A 50 1.32 6.36 0.17
C LEU A 50 0.29 6.14 1.28
N GLN A 51 -0.72 5.30 1.03
CA GLN A 51 -1.76 4.96 2.02
C GLN A 51 -1.14 4.32 3.27
N LEU A 52 -0.21 3.39 3.08
CA LEU A 52 0.53 2.75 4.17
C LEU A 52 1.42 3.75 4.92
N GLY A 53 2.11 4.64 4.21
CA GLY A 53 2.95 5.67 4.82
C GLY A 53 2.18 6.64 5.70
N VAL A 54 1.00 7.07 5.24
CA VAL A 54 0.07 7.88 6.04
C VAL A 54 -0.42 7.10 7.27
N ALA A 55 -0.75 5.82 7.12
CA ALA A 55 -1.18 4.98 8.22
C ALA A 55 -0.08 4.82 9.29
N LEU A 56 1.16 4.52 8.88
CA LEU A 56 2.33 4.41 9.77
C LEU A 56 2.59 5.71 10.54
N LYS A 57 2.59 6.85 9.84
CA LYS A 57 2.78 8.17 10.46
C LYS A 57 1.67 8.50 11.45
N THR A 58 0.43 8.17 11.11
CA THR A 58 -0.76 8.42 11.97
C THR A 58 -0.75 7.58 13.25
N MET A 59 -0.17 6.38 13.20
CA MET A 59 -0.05 5.50 14.37
C MET A 59 1.24 5.73 15.19
N GLY A 60 2.15 6.60 14.73
CA GLY A 60 3.37 6.99 15.46
C GLY A 60 4.70 6.42 14.93
N ASP A 61 4.70 5.66 13.83
CA ASP A 61 5.93 5.21 13.16
C ASP A 61 6.32 6.19 12.04
N ALA A 62 6.89 7.33 12.45
CA ALA A 62 7.21 8.43 11.53
C ALA A 62 8.32 8.06 10.53
N THR A 63 9.34 7.31 10.96
CA THR A 63 10.48 6.93 10.12
C THR A 63 10.04 6.07 8.93
N ARG A 64 9.33 4.96 9.18
CA ARG A 64 8.80 4.12 8.09
C ARG A 64 7.72 4.82 7.29
N GLY A 65 6.92 5.68 7.95
CA GLY A 65 5.92 6.48 7.28
C GLY A 65 6.51 7.41 6.22
N GLU A 66 7.62 8.09 6.53
CA GLU A 66 8.31 8.98 5.59
C GLU A 66 9.02 8.21 4.48
N GLU A 67 9.68 7.10 4.80
CA GLU A 67 10.27 6.19 3.80
C GLU A 67 9.22 5.70 2.79
N ALA A 68 8.03 5.33 3.28
CA ALA A 68 6.91 4.88 2.45
C ALA A 68 6.38 5.97 1.52
N ILE A 69 6.26 7.21 2.02
CA ILE A 69 5.81 8.36 1.21
C ILE A 69 6.84 8.70 0.13
N VAL A 70 8.13 8.71 0.47
CA VAL A 70 9.21 8.96 -0.50
C VAL A 70 9.25 7.86 -1.55
N LEU A 71 9.08 6.60 -1.15
CA LEU A 71 9.04 5.47 -2.07
C LEU A 71 7.80 5.55 -2.98
N ALA A 72 6.64 5.89 -2.43
CA ALA A 72 5.39 6.04 -3.19
C ALA A 72 5.53 7.01 -4.37
N LEU A 73 6.18 8.15 -4.16
CA LEU A 73 6.40 9.15 -5.21
C LEU A 73 7.40 8.69 -6.28
N LYS A 74 8.26 7.72 -5.95
CA LYS A 74 9.25 7.13 -6.87
C LYS A 74 8.74 5.89 -7.60
N THR A 75 7.62 5.31 -7.17
CA THR A 75 7.04 4.09 -7.74
C THR A 75 5.89 4.44 -8.69
N PRO A 76 6.15 4.60 -10.00
CA PRO A 76 5.07 4.78 -10.97
C PRO A 76 4.21 3.52 -11.04
N ARG A 77 2.91 3.69 -11.30
CA ARG A 77 2.05 2.57 -11.69
C ARG A 77 2.48 2.08 -13.06
N ASN A 78 2.45 0.76 -13.28
CA ASN A 78 2.70 0.22 -14.61
C ASN A 78 1.67 0.79 -15.60
N SER A 79 2.15 1.36 -16.72
CA SER A 79 1.32 1.93 -17.78
C SER A 79 0.59 0.89 -18.62
N ASP A 80 0.93 -0.39 -18.46
CA ASP A 80 0.29 -1.48 -19.17
C ASP A 80 -1.07 -1.82 -18.55
N GLU A 81 -2.13 -1.25 -19.13
CA GLU A 81 -3.53 -1.46 -18.72
C GLU A 81 -3.98 -2.93 -18.83
N ARG A 82 -3.22 -3.77 -19.55
CA ARG A 82 -3.51 -5.21 -19.65
C ARG A 82 -3.23 -5.96 -18.35
N ILE A 83 -2.49 -5.36 -17.41
CA ILE A 83 -2.21 -5.95 -16.09
C ILE A 83 -3.30 -5.53 -15.12
N TRP A 84 -4.27 -6.42 -14.89
CA TRP A 84 -5.34 -6.16 -13.94
C TRP A 84 -4.89 -6.38 -12.50
N LEU A 85 -4.83 -5.29 -11.75
CA LEU A 85 -4.40 -5.25 -10.34
C LEU A 85 -5.55 -5.42 -9.34
N GLY A 86 -6.80 -5.52 -9.81
CA GLY A 86 -7.97 -5.70 -8.94
C GLY A 86 -8.26 -4.52 -8.01
N ASP A 87 -7.56 -3.39 -8.16
CA ASP A 87 -7.66 -2.21 -7.31
C ASP A 87 -8.53 -1.10 -7.92
N TYR A 88 -9.12 -1.34 -9.10
CA TYR A 88 -9.92 -0.39 -9.88
C TYR A 88 -9.19 0.94 -10.19
N GLY A 89 -7.84 0.92 -10.14
CA GLY A 89 -7.01 2.10 -10.40
C GLY A 89 -6.52 2.18 -11.84
N SER A 90 -6.30 3.41 -12.31
CA SER A 90 -5.57 3.75 -13.53
C SER A 90 -4.35 4.64 -13.18
N PRO A 91 -3.38 4.80 -14.08
CA PRO A 91 -2.28 5.76 -13.92
C PRO A 91 -2.76 7.19 -13.66
#